data_AF-A0A351K270-F1
#
_entry.id   AF-A0A351K270-F1
#
_cell.length_a   1.000
_cell.length_b   1.000
_cell.length_c   1.000
_cell.angle_alpha   90.00
_cell.angle_beta   90.00
_cell.angle_gamma   90.00
#
_symmetry.space_group_name_H-M   'P 1'
#
loop_
_entity.id
_entity.type
_entity.pdbx_description
1 polymer ?
#
loop_
_entity_poly.entity_id
_entity_poly.type
_entity_poly.pdbx_seq_one_letter_code
_entity_poly.pdbx_strand_id
1 'polypeptide(L)'
;MTIKHLLVTNDFPPKVGGIQSVLWEWWRRLPSDSFTVLTSPHRDAQQFDAAQPFEVVRAREPVLLPHPPMVKRVNALVKATDAELVVLDPAVPLGLIGPHLDVPYDVVLHGAEVTIPGRLPVSRQLLNRTLRHARQVISCGEYA
;
A
#
# COMPACT_ATOMS: atom_id res chain seq x y z
N MET A 1 -20.48 10.72 0.12
CA MET A 1 -19.79 9.91 1.15
C MET A 1 -18.37 9.66 0.65
N THR A 2 -17.36 9.85 1.49
CA THR A 2 -15.98 9.51 1.16
C THR A 2 -15.85 7.99 1.24
N ILE A 3 -15.32 7.36 0.19
CA ILE A 3 -15.04 5.92 0.19
C ILE A 3 -13.99 5.65 1.26
N LYS A 4 -14.24 4.69 2.15
CA LYS A 4 -13.21 4.24 3.10
C LYS A 4 -12.21 3.32 2.41
N HIS A 5 -10.92 3.51 2.66
CA HIS A 5 -9.88 2.67 2.07
C HIS A 5 -8.78 2.26 3.03
N LEU A 6 -8.09 1.19 2.67
CA LEU A 6 -6.90 0.71 3.39
C LEU A 6 -5.66 0.98 2.54
N LEU A 7 -4.68 1.72 3.06
CA LEU A 7 -3.34 1.75 2.48
C LEU A 7 -2.52 0.59 3.03
N VAL A 8 -1.94 -0.23 2.16
CA VAL A 8 -1.04 -1.32 2.56
C VAL A 8 0.34 -1.07 1.96
N THR A 9 1.35 -0.80 2.80
CA THR A 9 2.70 -0.45 2.34
C THR A 9 3.83 -0.88 3.28
N ASN A 10 5.01 -1.17 2.72
CA ASN A 10 6.26 -1.33 3.49
C ASN A 10 6.95 0.00 3.83
N ASP A 11 6.47 1.09 3.24
CA ASP A 11 7.17 2.34 3.15
C ASP A 11 6.33 3.45 3.77
N PHE A 12 6.14 3.35 5.09
CA PHE A 12 5.53 4.40 5.89
C PHE A 12 6.46 4.86 7.01
N PRO A 13 6.39 6.13 7.46
CA PRO A 13 7.18 6.59 8.58
C PRO A 13 6.89 5.78 9.86
N PRO A 14 7.78 5.82 10.88
CA PRO A 14 8.96 6.68 11.01
C PRO A 14 10.21 6.22 10.22
N LYS A 15 10.10 5.18 9.40
CA LYS A 15 11.14 4.85 8.41
C LYS A 15 11.39 6.06 7.50
N VAL A 16 12.66 6.44 7.34
CA VAL A 16 13.06 7.62 6.55
C VAL A 16 13.33 7.23 5.11
N GLY A 17 12.73 7.96 4.17
CA GLY A 17 13.00 7.85 2.75
C GLY A 17 11.94 8.56 1.89
N GLY A 18 12.20 8.66 0.58
CA GLY A 18 11.35 9.42 -0.33
C GLY A 18 9.92 8.88 -0.44
N ILE A 19 9.76 7.57 -0.63
CA ILE A 19 8.44 6.91 -0.72
C ILE A 19 7.66 7.12 0.59
N GLN A 20 8.33 6.94 1.73
CA GLN A 20 7.74 7.10 3.06
C GLN A 20 7.21 8.52 3.27
N SER A 21 8.00 9.53 2.90
CA SER A 21 7.59 10.92 2.96
C SER A 21 6.42 11.21 2.03
N VAL A 22 6.46 10.74 0.77
CA VAL A 22 5.40 10.98 -0.20
C VAL A 22 4.08 10.36 0.25
N LEU A 23 4.07 9.08 0.64
CA LEU A 23 2.85 8.40 1.09
C LEU A 23 2.28 9.05 2.35
N TRP A 24 3.13 9.37 3.33
CA TRP A 24 2.65 10.03 4.53
C TRP A 24 2.05 11.41 4.24
N GLU A 25 2.71 12.21 3.39
CA GLU A 25 2.21 13.53 3.01
C GLU A 25 0.89 13.44 2.24
N TRP A 26 0.75 12.50 1.30
CA TRP A 26 -0.52 12.32 0.58
C TRP A 26 -1.65 11.92 1.51
N TRP A 27 -1.44 10.90 2.36
CA TRP A 27 -2.50 10.38 3.22
C TRP A 27 -2.85 11.30 4.38
N ARG A 28 -1.89 11.99 5.01
CA ARG A 28 -2.19 12.90 6.12
C ARG A 28 -3.04 14.12 5.73
N ARG A 29 -3.22 14.37 4.42
CA ARG A 29 -4.07 15.45 3.87
C ARG A 29 -5.48 14.99 3.53
N LEU A 30 -5.76 13.69 3.59
CA LEU A 30 -7.11 13.14 3.44
C LEU A 30 -7.88 13.25 4.75
N PRO A 31 -9.23 13.18 4.74
CA PRO A 31 -10.01 13.05 5.96
C PRO A 31 -9.52 11.85 6.79
N SER A 32 -9.20 12.06 8.06
CA SER A 32 -8.50 11.06 8.87
C SER A 32 -9.34 9.82 9.22
N ASP A 33 -10.66 9.90 9.04
CA ASP A 33 -11.63 8.82 9.21
C ASP A 33 -11.93 8.07 7.90
N SER A 34 -11.36 8.51 6.78
CA SER A 34 -11.53 7.87 5.47
C SER A 34 -10.56 6.72 5.20
N PHE A 35 -9.56 6.50 6.07
CA PHE A 35 -8.59 5.43 5.82
C PHE A 35 -7.93 4.87 7.09
N THR A 36 -7.39 3.66 6.91
CA THR A 36 -6.43 3.04 7.83
C THR A 36 -5.14 2.71 7.06
N VAL A 37 -3.99 2.72 7.73
CA VAL A 37 -2.70 2.30 7.16
C VAL A 37 -2.26 0.97 7.75
N LEU A 38 -1.97 -0.04 6.92
CA LEU A 38 -1.29 -1.27 7.31
C LEU A 38 0.17 -1.21 6.84
N THR A 39 1.11 -1.31 7.76
CA THR A 39 2.55 -1.21 7.42
C THR A 39 3.46 -2.05 8.31
N SER A 40 4.71 -2.22 7.91
CA SER A 40 5.75 -2.93 8.65
C SER A 40 6.06 -2.26 10.02
N PRO A 41 6.52 -3.03 11.02
CA PRO A 41 6.88 -2.49 12.33
C PRO A 41 8.10 -1.58 12.24
N HIS A 42 8.22 -0.65 13.19
CA HIS A 42 9.41 0.17 13.40
C HIS A 42 9.60 0.40 14.89
N ARG A 43 10.85 0.46 15.37
CA ARG A 43 11.16 0.63 16.81
C ARG A 43 10.51 1.90 17.40
N ASP A 44 10.51 2.98 16.63
CA ASP A 44 9.96 4.29 17.01
C ASP A 44 8.48 4.47 16.61
N ALA A 45 7.81 3.40 16.15
CA ALA A 45 6.44 3.48 15.61
C ALA A 45 5.43 4.00 16.62
N GLN A 46 5.51 3.58 17.89
CA GLN A 46 4.52 3.94 18.90
C GLN A 46 4.38 5.46 19.07
N GLN A 47 5.50 6.19 19.15
CA GLN A 47 5.49 7.63 19.29
C GLN A 47 4.95 8.32 18.03
N PHE A 48 5.34 7.83 16.84
CA PHE A 48 4.89 8.38 15.58
C PHE A 48 3.39 8.16 15.37
N ASP A 49 2.91 6.93 15.60
CA ASP A 49 1.52 6.52 15.39
C ASP A 49 0.58 7.27 16.34
N ALA A 50 0.97 7.46 17.61
CA ALA A 50 0.21 8.24 18.58
C ALA A 50 0.08 9.73 18.24
N ALA A 51 0.95 10.26 17.38
CA ALA A 51 0.89 11.65 16.91
C ALA A 51 0.03 11.82 15.64
N GLN A 52 -0.45 10.74 15.02
CA GLN A 52 -1.29 10.82 13.83
C GLN A 52 -2.77 10.95 14.20
N PRO A 53 -3.58 11.68 13.41
CA PRO A 53 -5.02 11.76 13.60
C PRO A 53 -5.78 10.56 12.99
N PHE A 54 -5.07 9.60 12.38
CA PHE A 54 -5.60 8.44 11.67
C PHE A 54 -4.96 7.14 12.18
N GLU A 55 -5.62 6.01 11.93
CA GLU A 55 -5.16 4.71 12.41
C GLU A 55 -3.98 4.16 11.59
N VAL A 56 -2.93 3.73 12.30
CA VAL A 56 -1.80 2.98 11.74
C VAL A 56 -1.70 1.63 12.42
N VAL A 57 -1.92 0.57 11.65
CA VAL A 57 -1.82 -0.83 12.06
C VAL A 57 -0.45 -1.37 11.67
N ARG A 58 0.34 -1.77 12.67
CA ARG A 58 1.67 -2.37 12.46
C ARG A 58 1.58 -3.89 12.36
N ALA A 59 2.09 -4.44 11.27
CA ALA A 59 2.30 -5.88 11.13
C ALA A 59 3.40 -6.38 12.09
N ARG A 60 3.48 -7.70 12.28
CA ARG A 60 4.56 -8.31 13.09
C ARG A 60 5.80 -8.58 12.24
N GLU A 61 5.57 -8.85 10.98
CA GLU A 61 6.55 -9.20 9.97
C GLU A 61 7.32 -7.94 9.54
N PRO A 62 8.66 -7.97 9.46
CA PRO A 62 9.47 -6.79 9.13
C PRO A 62 9.25 -6.29 7.70
N VAL A 63 8.75 -7.17 6.82
CA VAL A 63 8.43 -6.85 5.42
C VAL A 63 7.10 -7.52 5.07
N LEU A 64 6.20 -6.76 4.48
CA LEU A 64 4.95 -7.25 3.89
C LEU A 64 5.26 -7.86 2.52
N LEU A 65 5.11 -9.18 2.41
CA LEU A 65 5.37 -9.94 1.19
C LEU A 65 4.07 -10.52 0.61
N PRO A 66 4.02 -10.79 -0.71
CA PRO A 66 2.83 -11.33 -1.35
C PRO A 66 2.67 -12.84 -1.07
N HIS A 67 1.95 -13.18 -0.01
CA HIS A 67 1.62 -14.56 0.34
C HIS A 67 0.17 -14.71 0.83
N PRO A 68 -0.42 -15.92 0.81
CA PRO A 68 -1.83 -16.11 1.17
C PRO A 68 -2.21 -15.64 2.59
N PRO A 69 -1.36 -15.78 3.63
CA PRO A 69 -1.66 -15.17 4.93
C PRO A 69 -1.75 -13.63 4.89
N MET A 70 -1.02 -12.94 4.01
CA MET A 70 -1.12 -11.47 3.85
C MET A 70 -2.47 -11.09 3.26
N VAL A 71 -2.93 -11.83 2.23
CA VAL A 71 -4.28 -11.66 1.66
C VAL A 71 -5.35 -11.78 2.76
N LYS A 72 -5.28 -12.85 3.57
CA LYS A 72 -6.23 -13.05 4.68
C LYS A 72 -6.20 -11.91 5.69
N ARG A 73 -5.01 -11.41 6.03
CA ARG A 73 -4.85 -10.28 6.96
C ARG A 73 -5.45 -9.00 6.39
N VAL A 74 -5.16 -8.68 5.13
CA VAL A 74 -5.72 -7.50 4.46
C VAL A 74 -7.24 -7.59 4.39
N ASN A 75 -7.81 -8.72 3.97
CA ASN A 75 -9.27 -8.91 3.91
C ASN A 75 -9.94 -8.87 5.29
N ALA A 76 -9.27 -9.35 6.34
CA ALA A 76 -9.77 -9.21 7.71
C ALA A 76 -9.79 -7.73 8.14
N LEU A 77 -8.77 -6.95 7.78
CA LEU A 77 -8.70 -5.53 8.11
C LEU A 77 -9.71 -4.70 7.30
N VAL A 78 -9.92 -5.05 6.03
CA VAL A 78 -10.99 -4.51 5.18
C VAL A 78 -12.34 -4.64 5.88
N LYS A 79 -12.67 -5.83 6.40
CA LYS A 79 -13.90 -6.07 7.16
C LYS A 79 -13.97 -5.32 8.48
N ALA A 80 -12.84 -5.20 9.18
CA ALA A 80 -12.78 -4.54 10.49
C ALA A 80 -12.90 -3.01 10.40
N THR A 81 -12.53 -2.42 9.26
CA THR A 81 -12.48 -0.96 9.05
C THR A 81 -13.61 -0.44 8.16
N ASP A 82 -14.46 -1.34 7.66
CA ASP A 82 -15.45 -1.08 6.60
C ASP A 82 -14.82 -0.45 5.34
N ALA A 83 -13.59 -0.84 5.02
CA ALA A 83 -12.93 -0.36 3.81
C ALA A 83 -13.61 -0.98 2.57
N GLU A 84 -13.83 -0.16 1.55
CA GLU A 84 -14.43 -0.57 0.27
C GLU A 84 -13.37 -0.63 -0.84
N LEU A 85 -12.14 -0.22 -0.54
CA LEU A 85 -11.00 -0.13 -1.46
C LEU A 85 -9.70 -0.43 -0.72
N VAL A 86 -8.75 -1.07 -1.40
CA VAL A 86 -7.36 -1.20 -0.93
C VAL A 86 -6.42 -0.46 -1.88
N VAL A 87 -5.52 0.36 -1.34
CA VAL A 87 -4.42 0.98 -2.10
C VAL A 87 -3.14 0.27 -1.73
N LEU A 88 -2.50 -0.38 -2.71
CA LEU A 88 -1.28 -1.17 -2.52
C LEU A 88 -0.05 -0.39 -2.95
N ASP A 89 0.98 -0.42 -2.12
CA ASP A 89 2.27 0.15 -2.42
C ASP A 89 3.43 -0.72 -1.90
N PRO A 90 4.44 -1.05 -2.71
CA PRO A 90 4.55 -0.79 -4.15
C PRO A 90 3.68 -1.74 -4.99
N ALA A 91 3.49 -1.41 -6.27
CA ALA A 91 2.81 -2.27 -7.24
C ALA A 91 3.42 -3.70 -7.34
N VAL A 92 4.73 -3.85 -7.12
CA VAL A 92 5.39 -5.16 -6.95
C VAL A 92 6.52 -5.07 -5.92
N PRO A 93 6.76 -6.13 -5.13
CA PRO A 93 6.05 -7.41 -5.14
C PRO A 93 4.73 -7.39 -4.36
N LEU A 94 4.51 -6.44 -3.45
CA LEU A 94 3.35 -6.46 -2.55
C LEU A 94 2.02 -6.40 -3.32
N GLY A 95 1.92 -5.57 -4.35
CA GLY A 95 0.71 -5.44 -5.18
C GLY A 95 0.21 -6.75 -5.82
N LEU A 96 1.01 -7.81 -5.86
CA LEU A 96 0.61 -9.13 -6.34
C LEU A 96 -0.53 -9.78 -5.52
N ILE A 97 -0.80 -9.28 -4.30
CA ILE A 97 -1.96 -9.72 -3.51
C ILE A 97 -3.28 -9.17 -4.05
N GLY A 98 -3.25 -8.07 -4.82
CA GLY A 98 -4.44 -7.32 -5.25
C GLY A 98 -5.54 -8.17 -5.88
N PRO A 99 -5.24 -9.03 -6.87
CA PRO A 99 -6.25 -9.89 -7.50
C PRO A 99 -6.93 -10.91 -6.56
N HIS A 100 -6.48 -11.03 -5.31
CA HIS A 100 -6.99 -11.97 -4.33
C HIS A 100 -7.71 -11.28 -3.16
N LEU A 101 -7.89 -9.96 -3.21
CA LEU A 101 -8.59 -9.18 -2.19
C LEU A 101 -10.12 -9.25 -2.37
N ASP A 102 -10.86 -9.10 -1.27
CA ASP A 102 -12.33 -9.16 -1.26
C ASP A 102 -12.99 -7.89 -1.85
N VAL A 103 -12.21 -6.82 -2.04
CA VAL A 103 -12.64 -5.51 -2.57
C VAL A 103 -11.71 -5.06 -3.70
N PRO A 104 -12.12 -4.09 -4.55
CA PRO A 104 -11.25 -3.52 -5.57
C PRO A 104 -9.95 -2.97 -4.98
N TYR A 105 -8.92 -2.88 -5.82
CA TYR A 105 -7.65 -2.29 -5.41
C TYR A 105 -7.09 -1.31 -6.43
N ASP A 106 -6.42 -0.29 -5.91
CA ASP A 106 -5.57 0.62 -6.66
C ASP A 106 -4.10 0.37 -6.29
N VAL A 107 -3.18 0.89 -7.10
CA VAL A 107 -1.74 0.74 -6.85
C VAL A 107 -0.99 2.05 -7.01
N VAL A 108 0.02 2.25 -6.17
CA VAL A 108 0.99 3.34 -6.33
C VAL A 108 2.21 2.85 -7.11
N LEU A 109 2.65 3.65 -8.07
CA LEU A 109 3.78 3.38 -8.96
C LEU A 109 4.79 4.53 -8.94
N HIS A 110 6.01 4.27 -8.44
CA HIS A 110 7.06 5.28 -8.23
C HIS A 110 8.05 5.45 -9.39
N GLY A 111 7.88 4.70 -10.48
CA GLY A 111 8.66 4.83 -11.73
C GLY A 111 9.94 4.00 -11.78
N ALA A 112 10.60 3.76 -10.64
CA ALA A 112 11.72 2.82 -10.58
C ALA A 112 11.29 1.39 -10.96
N GLU A 113 10.04 1.02 -10.67
CA GLU A 113 9.44 -0.27 -11.00
C GLU A 113 9.29 -0.47 -12.52
N VAL A 114 9.18 0.61 -13.27
CA VAL A 114 9.14 0.58 -14.75
C VAL A 114 10.54 0.49 -15.34
N THR A 115 11.50 1.22 -14.77
CA THR A 115 12.85 1.36 -15.34
C THR A 115 13.81 0.22 -14.98
N ILE A 116 13.70 -0.40 -13.80
CA ILE A 116 14.65 -1.43 -13.33
C ILE A 116 14.03 -2.85 -13.35
N PRO A 117 12.91 -3.15 -12.66
CA PRO A 117 12.20 -4.44 -12.79
C PRO A 117 11.48 -4.63 -14.12
N GLY A 118 10.94 -3.57 -14.75
CA GLY A 118 10.22 -3.68 -16.03
C GLY A 118 11.05 -4.22 -17.21
N ARG A 119 12.38 -4.26 -17.07
CA ARG A 119 13.32 -4.77 -18.09
C ARG A 119 13.63 -6.27 -17.97
N LEU A 120 13.30 -6.89 -16.84
CA LEU A 120 13.46 -8.34 -16.66
C LEU A 120 12.13 -9.07 -16.97
N PRO A 121 12.12 -10.17 -17.74
CA PRO A 121 10.89 -10.77 -18.26
C PRO A 121 9.87 -11.15 -17.16
N VAL A 122 10.36 -11.68 -16.04
CA VAL A 122 9.52 -12.18 -14.93
C VAL A 122 8.88 -11.02 -14.16
N SER A 123 9.66 -10.03 -13.73
CA SER A 123 9.14 -8.86 -13.02
C SER A 123 8.22 -8.00 -13.90
N ARG A 124 8.46 -7.95 -15.21
CA ARG A 124 7.53 -7.33 -16.17
C ARG A 124 6.18 -8.06 -16.22
N GLN A 125 6.17 -9.40 -16.25
CA GLN A 125 4.92 -10.17 -16.24
C GLN A 125 4.15 -9.99 -14.93
N LEU A 126 4.86 -10.00 -13.80
CA LEU A 126 4.28 -9.78 -12.47
C LEU A 126 3.69 -8.37 -12.35
N LEU A 127 4.45 -7.34 -12.76
CA LEU A 127 3.97 -5.96 -12.79
C LEU A 127 2.73 -5.83 -13.69
N ASN A 128 2.78 -6.35 -14.92
CA ASN A 128 1.63 -6.32 -15.83
C ASN A 128 0.41 -7.06 -15.27
N ARG A 129 0.61 -8.14 -14.51
CA ARG A 129 -0.49 -8.83 -13.83
C ARG A 129 -1.12 -7.92 -12.78
N THR A 130 -0.32 -7.28 -11.94
CA THR A 130 -0.83 -6.32 -10.95
C THR A 130 -1.55 -5.15 -11.61
N LEU A 131 -0.94 -4.51 -12.61
CA LEU A 131 -1.50 -3.31 -13.24
C LEU A 131 -2.80 -3.60 -13.99
N ARG A 132 -2.90 -4.74 -14.70
CA ARG A 132 -4.11 -5.07 -15.49
C ARG A 132 -5.35 -5.37 -14.66
N HIS A 133 -5.18 -5.78 -13.40
CA HIS A 133 -6.31 -6.07 -12.51
C HIS A 133 -6.56 -4.93 -11.51
N ALA A 134 -5.68 -3.92 -11.47
CA ALA A 134 -5.90 -2.74 -10.65
C ALA A 134 -7.03 -1.91 -11.25
N ARG A 135 -7.87 -1.35 -10.38
CA ARG A 135 -8.93 -0.43 -10.77
C ARG A 135 -8.34 0.91 -11.21
N GLN A 136 -7.34 1.42 -10.49
CA GLN A 136 -6.59 2.62 -10.84
C GLN A 136 -5.09 2.48 -10.53
N VAL A 137 -4.29 3.26 -11.25
CA VAL A 137 -2.84 3.41 -11.02
C VAL A 137 -2.58 4.86 -10.64
N ILE A 138 -1.95 5.05 -9.49
CA ILE A 138 -1.52 6.35 -8.96
C ILE A 138 -0.03 6.49 -9.27
N SER A 139 0.35 7.50 -10.03
CA SER A 139 1.76 7.79 -10.34
C SER A 139 2.09 9.24 -10.03
N CYS A 140 3.35 9.48 -9.66
CA CYS A 140 3.88 10.81 -9.37
C CYS A 140 4.05 11.70 -10.63
N GLY A 141 3.89 11.15 -11.83
CA GLY A 141 3.95 11.92 -13.07
C GLY A 141 3.67 11.08 -14.32
N GLU A 142 3.62 11.74 -15.47
CA GLU A 142 3.30 11.14 -16.77
C GLU A 142 4.50 10.44 -17.45
N TYR A 143 5.67 10.44 -16.81
CA TYR A 143 6.94 9.93 -17.36
C TYR A 143 7.16 8.42 -17.15
N ALA A 144 6.17 7.72 -16.59
CA ALA A 144 6.23 6.29 -16.24
C ALA A 144 5.73 5.38 -17.36
#